data_AF-A0A1W1DVS8-F1
#
_entry.id   AF-A0A1W1DVS8-F1
#
_cell.length_a   1.000
_cell.length_b   1.000
_cell.length_c   1.000
_cell.angle_alpha   90.00
_cell.angle_beta   90.00
_cell.angle_gamma   90.00
#
_symmetry.space_group_name_H-M   'P 1'
#
loop_
_entity.id
_entity.type
_entity.pdbx_description
1 polymer ?
#
loop_
_entity_poly.entity_id
_entity_poly.type
_entity_poly.pdbx_seq_one_letter_code
_entity_poly.pdbx_strand_id
1 'polypeptide(L)'
;MGHIELAKWADALLIAPASANTIANLTAGKACDLLSSVILASDCPVLIAPAMNQQMYASSSVQDNLVTLVQRGIEIIDPAHGVQACGDIGEGRLAESAEIAKQVGSMFQSTKLSGKKVLITLGATIEAIDPVRYLSNHSSGKMGMALADACIEAGAQVTLILGNISTSISEPSKQIFASSAEQMHQSVMENINDQDIFIACAAVSDYSVKNPKNHKIKKSDQAITIELTPTKDILKDVCQLPQKPICIGFAAETQNLLENAQNKLKNKGCDAIILNDVSSADLGFKSDENAVVFIDHKSSIKLAKNSKQKLGRKIIEIINKKFL
;
A
#
# COMPACT_ATOMS: atom_id res chain seq x y z
N MET A 1 -12.57 -12.53 -19.93
CA MET A 1 -11.62 -12.65 -21.08
C MET A 1 -10.25 -12.26 -20.56
N GLY A 2 -9.26 -13.16 -20.62
CA GLY A 2 -8.00 -12.98 -19.87
C GLY A 2 -7.22 -11.69 -20.16
N HIS A 3 -7.24 -11.17 -21.39
CA HIS A 3 -6.52 -9.94 -21.73
C HIS A 3 -7.12 -8.68 -21.07
N ILE A 4 -8.45 -8.61 -20.90
CA ILE A 4 -9.13 -7.49 -20.22
C ILE A 4 -8.85 -7.51 -18.71
N GLU A 5 -8.83 -8.70 -18.12
CA GLU A 5 -8.52 -8.87 -16.69
C GLU A 5 -7.06 -8.50 -16.41
N LEU A 6 -6.14 -8.92 -17.27
CA LEU A 6 -4.72 -8.56 -17.15
C LEU A 6 -4.50 -7.05 -17.30
N ALA A 7 -5.20 -6.42 -18.25
CA ALA A 7 -5.14 -4.97 -18.47
C ALA A 7 -5.63 -4.17 -17.26
N LYS A 8 -6.71 -4.61 -16.60
CA LYS A 8 -7.25 -3.99 -15.38
C LYS A 8 -6.38 -4.25 -14.14
N TRP A 9 -5.68 -5.38 -14.13
CA TRP A 9 -4.83 -5.79 -13.02
C TRP A 9 -3.54 -4.95 -12.93
N ALA A 10 -2.93 -4.62 -14.06
CA ALA A 10 -1.64 -3.93 -14.10
C ALA A 10 -1.67 -2.53 -13.46
N ASP A 11 -0.63 -2.18 -12.68
CA ASP A 11 -0.36 -0.80 -12.23
C ASP A 11 0.39 0.02 -13.27
N ALA A 12 1.17 -0.67 -14.11
CA ALA A 12 1.87 -0.15 -15.28
C ALA A 12 2.17 -1.33 -16.24
N LEU A 13 2.35 -1.03 -17.52
CA LEU A 13 2.81 -1.99 -18.52
C LEU A 13 4.22 -1.61 -18.98
N LEU A 14 5.19 -2.48 -18.78
CA LEU A 14 6.57 -2.29 -19.25
C LEU A 14 6.87 -3.28 -20.37
N ILE A 15 7.33 -2.78 -21.52
CA ILE A 15 7.90 -3.60 -22.59
C ILE A 15 9.42 -3.44 -22.61
N ALA A 16 10.14 -4.44 -22.11
CA ALA A 16 11.60 -4.45 -22.07
C ALA A 16 12.16 -5.84 -22.47
N PRO A 17 12.83 -5.99 -23.62
CA PRO A 17 13.06 -4.98 -24.65
C PRO A 17 11.85 -4.68 -25.55
N ALA A 18 11.72 -3.43 -25.99
CA ALA A 18 10.84 -3.02 -27.08
C ALA A 18 11.60 -2.97 -28.40
N SER A 19 11.36 -3.95 -29.28
CA SER A 19 11.95 -3.99 -30.62
C SER A 19 11.34 -2.92 -31.55
N ALA A 20 12.01 -2.59 -32.65
CA ALA A 20 11.46 -1.71 -33.68
C ALA A 20 10.09 -2.19 -34.21
N ASN A 21 9.90 -3.51 -34.35
CA ASN A 21 8.63 -4.10 -34.76
C ASN A 21 7.53 -3.87 -33.71
N THR A 22 7.86 -4.04 -32.43
CA THR A 22 6.92 -3.77 -31.33
C THR A 22 6.50 -2.31 -31.33
N ILE A 23 7.45 -1.38 -31.44
CA ILE A 23 7.22 0.07 -31.50
C ILE A 23 6.31 0.43 -32.68
N ALA A 24 6.59 -0.11 -33.87
CA ALA A 24 5.76 0.13 -35.05
C ALA A 24 4.31 -0.38 -34.88
N ASN A 25 4.13 -1.57 -34.31
CA ASN A 25 2.81 -2.16 -34.09
C ASN A 25 1.99 -1.38 -33.04
N LEU A 26 2.64 -0.91 -31.97
CA LEU A 26 2.00 -0.03 -30.97
C LEU A 26 1.59 1.30 -31.60
N THR A 27 2.45 1.88 -32.44
CA THR A 27 2.16 3.15 -33.13
C THR A 27 0.98 3.01 -34.09
N ALA A 28 0.88 1.86 -34.76
CA ALA A 28 -0.25 1.55 -35.65
C ALA A 28 -1.55 1.18 -34.90
N GLY A 29 -1.52 0.96 -33.58
CA GLY A 29 -2.69 0.55 -32.80
C GLY A 29 -3.20 -0.84 -33.18
N LYS A 30 -2.30 -1.78 -33.51
CA LYS A 30 -2.70 -3.17 -33.82
C LYS A 30 -3.09 -3.92 -32.55
N ALA A 31 -3.99 -4.89 -32.67
CA ALA A 31 -4.37 -5.85 -31.62
C ALA A 31 -4.21 -7.29 -32.15
N CYS A 32 -3.01 -7.63 -32.62
CA CYS A 32 -2.75 -8.89 -33.32
C CYS A 32 -2.19 -10.00 -32.43
N ASP A 33 -1.82 -9.67 -31.19
CA ASP A 33 -1.32 -10.61 -30.19
C ASP A 33 -1.80 -10.20 -28.78
N LEU A 34 -1.47 -11.02 -27.77
CA LEU A 34 -1.87 -10.76 -26.39
C LEU A 34 -1.31 -9.42 -25.88
N LEU A 35 -0.04 -9.13 -26.15
CA LEU A 35 0.64 -7.91 -25.66
C LEU A 35 -0.07 -6.65 -26.17
N SER A 36 -0.24 -6.56 -27.48
CA SER A 36 -0.87 -5.43 -28.15
C SER A 36 -2.36 -5.28 -27.80
N SER A 37 -3.07 -6.40 -27.60
CA SER A 37 -4.45 -6.39 -27.12
C SER A 37 -4.58 -5.89 -25.67
N VAL A 38 -3.64 -6.28 -24.78
CA VAL A 38 -3.62 -5.84 -23.38
C VAL A 38 -3.32 -4.34 -23.30
N ILE A 39 -2.35 -3.84 -24.07
CA ILE A 39 -1.98 -2.43 -24.07
C ILE A 39 -3.16 -1.56 -24.53
N LEU A 40 -3.84 -1.93 -25.61
CA LEU A 40 -5.00 -1.17 -26.09
C LEU A 40 -6.21 -1.23 -25.14
N ALA A 41 -6.30 -2.27 -24.31
CA ALA A 41 -7.36 -2.42 -23.33
C ALA A 41 -7.01 -1.84 -21.95
N SER A 42 -5.79 -1.32 -21.75
CA SER A 42 -5.31 -0.86 -20.45
C SER A 42 -5.51 0.64 -20.26
N ASP A 43 -5.79 1.02 -19.02
CA ASP A 43 -5.92 2.40 -18.55
C ASP A 43 -4.73 2.83 -17.68
N CYS A 44 -3.73 1.97 -17.50
CA CYS A 44 -2.53 2.27 -16.72
C CYS A 44 -1.38 2.79 -17.60
N PRO A 45 -0.38 3.47 -17.01
CA PRO A 45 0.76 3.96 -17.76
C PRO A 45 1.50 2.85 -18.49
N VAL A 46 1.93 3.14 -19.72
CA VAL A 46 2.68 2.21 -20.58
C VAL A 46 4.06 2.77 -20.81
N LEU A 47 5.07 1.94 -20.55
CA LEU A 47 6.48 2.27 -20.72
C LEU A 47 7.13 1.29 -21.70
N ILE A 48 7.98 1.81 -22.57
CA ILE A 48 8.79 0.99 -23.48
C ILE A 48 10.27 1.21 -23.18
N ALA A 49 11.06 0.14 -23.17
CA ALA A 49 12.51 0.19 -23.11
C ALA A 49 13.08 -0.27 -24.47
N PRO A 50 13.33 0.68 -25.40
CA PRO A 50 13.79 0.33 -26.75
C PRO A 50 15.09 -0.46 -26.70
N ALA A 51 15.17 -1.52 -27.51
CA ALA A 51 16.43 -2.21 -27.73
C ALA A 51 16.52 -2.70 -29.17
N MET A 52 17.51 -2.19 -29.88
CA MET A 52 17.80 -2.52 -31.27
C MET A 52 19.20 -2.04 -31.65
N ASN A 53 19.69 -2.45 -32.81
CA ASN A 53 20.95 -1.92 -33.35
C ASN A 53 20.88 -0.39 -33.52
N GLN A 54 22.01 0.30 -33.34
CA GLN A 54 22.10 1.76 -33.43
C GLN A 54 21.53 2.33 -34.74
N GLN A 55 21.75 1.69 -35.89
CA GLN A 55 21.22 2.16 -37.18
C GLN A 55 19.69 2.04 -37.24
N MET A 56 19.13 0.98 -36.65
CA MET A 56 17.67 0.83 -36.54
C MET A 56 17.09 1.91 -35.62
N TYR A 57 17.74 2.16 -34.48
CA TYR A 57 17.31 3.18 -33.54
C TYR A 57 17.36 4.59 -34.17
N ALA A 58 18.43 4.91 -34.89
CA ALA A 58 18.61 6.18 -35.57
C ALA A 58 17.76 6.36 -36.84
N SER A 59 17.03 5.33 -37.29
CA SER A 59 16.19 5.43 -38.48
C SER A 59 15.04 6.42 -38.27
N SER A 60 14.74 7.23 -39.30
CA SER A 60 13.66 8.23 -39.22
C SER A 60 12.33 7.60 -38.84
N SER A 61 12.02 6.41 -39.39
CA SER A 61 10.78 5.70 -39.09
C SER A 61 10.66 5.28 -37.63
N VAL A 62 11.75 4.86 -36.98
CA VAL A 62 11.71 4.53 -35.55
C VAL A 62 11.59 5.79 -34.71
N GLN A 63 12.31 6.86 -35.06
CA GLN A 63 12.21 8.15 -34.36
C GLN A 63 10.80 8.75 -34.46
N ASP A 64 10.18 8.74 -35.64
CA ASP A 64 8.80 9.21 -35.85
C ASP A 64 7.78 8.40 -35.02
N ASN A 65 7.97 7.08 -34.94
CA ASN A 65 7.14 6.22 -34.10
C ASN A 65 7.31 6.56 -32.62
N LEU A 66 8.55 6.71 -32.13
CA LEU A 66 8.81 7.08 -30.74
C LEU A 66 8.15 8.42 -30.37
N VAL A 67 8.26 9.44 -31.23
CA VAL A 67 7.58 10.73 -31.04
C VAL A 67 6.07 10.54 -30.98
N THR A 68 5.49 9.73 -31.86
CA THR A 68 4.05 9.44 -31.88
C THR A 68 3.60 8.73 -30.59
N LEU A 69 4.39 7.78 -30.08
CA LEU A 69 4.08 7.08 -28.84
C LEU A 69 4.13 8.02 -27.63
N VAL A 70 5.13 8.91 -27.56
CA VAL A 70 5.20 9.94 -26.51
C VAL A 70 4.00 10.87 -26.54
N GLN A 71 3.56 11.31 -27.73
CA GLN A 71 2.35 12.13 -27.88
C GLN A 71 1.08 11.42 -27.42
N ARG A 72 1.08 10.08 -27.42
CA ARG A 72 -0.02 9.24 -26.91
C ARG A 72 0.11 8.90 -25.42
N GLY A 73 1.09 9.48 -24.72
CA GLY A 73 1.30 9.28 -23.29
C GLY A 73 2.05 7.98 -22.93
N ILE A 74 2.74 7.36 -23.90
CA ILE A 74 3.65 6.25 -23.62
C ILE A 74 5.00 6.82 -23.22
N GLU A 75 5.52 6.38 -22.08
CA GLU A 75 6.83 6.79 -21.59
C GLU A 75 7.93 5.93 -22.23
N ILE A 76 9.05 6.56 -22.58
CA ILE A 76 10.21 5.88 -23.12
C ILE A 76 11.25 5.80 -22.00
N ILE A 77 11.67 4.58 -21.68
CA ILE A 77 12.82 4.34 -20.82
C ILE A 77 14.07 4.65 -21.64
N ASP A 78 14.90 5.54 -21.10
CA ASP A 78 16.11 5.99 -21.79
C ASP A 78 17.04 4.80 -22.05
N PRO A 79 17.44 4.55 -23.32
CA PRO A 79 18.34 3.47 -23.64
C PRO A 79 19.73 3.74 -23.03
N ALA A 80 20.45 2.68 -22.66
CA ALA A 80 21.83 2.81 -22.25
C ALA A 80 22.74 3.12 -23.44
N HIS A 81 23.83 3.84 -23.18
CA HIS A 81 24.93 4.03 -24.12
C HIS A 81 26.04 3.01 -23.82
N GLY A 82 26.46 2.20 -24.80
CA GLY A 82 27.53 1.22 -24.58
C GLY A 82 27.74 0.22 -25.72
N VAL A 83 28.62 -0.76 -25.49
CA VAL A 83 28.91 -1.84 -26.45
C VAL A 83 27.65 -2.67 -26.69
N GLN A 84 27.25 -2.79 -27.95
CA GLN A 84 26.11 -3.56 -28.42
C GLN A 84 26.51 -5.01 -28.73
N ALA A 85 25.54 -5.92 -28.84
CA ALA A 85 25.80 -7.34 -29.14
C ALA A 85 26.51 -7.55 -30.49
N CYS A 86 26.45 -6.57 -31.40
CA CYS A 86 27.16 -6.55 -32.68
C CYS A 86 28.61 -6.01 -32.61
N GLY A 87 29.05 -5.48 -31.47
CA GLY A 87 30.38 -4.89 -31.28
C GLY A 87 30.45 -3.37 -31.49
N ASP A 88 29.36 -2.73 -31.96
CA ASP A 88 29.27 -1.29 -32.13
C ASP A 88 29.09 -0.57 -30.78
N ILE A 89 29.49 0.71 -30.70
CA ILE A 89 29.29 1.59 -29.55
C ILE A 89 28.30 2.70 -29.94
N GLY A 90 27.15 2.75 -29.28
CA GLY A 90 26.18 3.83 -29.51
C GLY A 90 24.84 3.62 -28.78
N GLU A 91 23.94 4.58 -28.94
CA GLU A 91 22.58 4.54 -28.39
C GLU A 91 21.75 3.39 -28.99
N GLY A 92 20.83 2.84 -28.19
CA GLY A 92 19.96 1.72 -28.59
C GLY A 92 20.19 0.41 -27.85
N ARG A 93 21.17 0.37 -26.93
CA ARG A 93 21.32 -0.75 -25.98
C ARG A 93 20.19 -0.67 -24.94
N LEU A 94 19.60 -1.81 -24.61
CA LEU A 94 18.64 -1.91 -23.52
C LEU A 94 19.26 -1.38 -22.22
N ALA A 95 18.53 -0.52 -21.51
CA ALA A 95 18.94 -0.09 -20.17
C ALA A 95 19.11 -1.30 -19.23
N GLU A 96 20.03 -1.19 -18.27
CA GLU A 96 20.21 -2.24 -17.27
C GLU A 96 18.94 -2.40 -16.43
N SER A 97 18.62 -3.62 -16.02
CA SER A 97 17.35 -3.95 -15.35
C SER A 97 17.08 -3.10 -14.11
N ALA A 98 18.12 -2.77 -13.34
CA ALA A 98 18.02 -1.89 -12.17
C ALA A 98 17.63 -0.46 -12.54
N GLU A 99 18.13 0.06 -13.67
CA GLU A 99 17.81 1.41 -14.14
C GLU A 99 16.38 1.46 -14.70
N ILE A 100 15.97 0.43 -15.45
CA ILE A 100 14.57 0.29 -15.89
C ILE A 100 13.64 0.27 -14.67
N ALA A 101 13.94 -0.56 -13.66
CA ALA A 101 13.13 -0.66 -12.45
C ALA A 101 13.04 0.66 -11.70
N LYS A 102 14.15 1.43 -11.64
CA LYS A 102 14.19 2.75 -11.02
C LYS A 102 13.32 3.77 -11.75
N GLN A 103 13.41 3.83 -13.07
CA GLN A 103 12.60 4.75 -13.88
C GLN A 103 11.10 4.42 -13.75
N VAL A 104 10.73 3.13 -13.87
CA VAL A 104 9.35 2.68 -13.64
C VAL A 104 8.86 3.01 -12.23
N GLY A 105 9.70 2.80 -11.22
CA GLY A 105 9.37 3.12 -9.82
C GLY A 105 9.14 4.62 -9.59
N SER A 106 9.91 5.49 -10.26
CA SER A 106 9.82 6.94 -10.11
C SER A 106 8.49 7.52 -10.59
N MET A 107 7.83 6.88 -11.56
CA MET A 107 6.51 7.29 -12.06
C MET A 107 5.41 7.22 -10.99
N PHE A 108 5.54 6.32 -10.01
CA PHE A 108 4.59 6.22 -8.91
C PHE A 108 4.87 7.23 -7.78
N GLN A 109 6.01 7.92 -7.81
CA GLN A 109 6.30 8.96 -6.83
C GLN A 109 5.46 10.22 -7.11
N SER A 110 4.85 10.77 -6.07
CA SER A 110 4.18 12.06 -6.10
C SER A 110 4.65 12.92 -4.94
N THR A 111 4.47 14.23 -5.04
CA THR A 111 4.84 15.18 -3.98
C THR A 111 3.63 15.64 -3.17
N LYS A 112 2.48 14.98 -3.31
CA LYS A 112 1.19 15.40 -2.73
C LYS A 112 1.25 15.54 -1.20
N LEU A 113 2.03 14.69 -0.53
CA LEU A 113 2.26 14.73 0.91
C LEU A 113 3.66 15.24 1.29
N SER A 114 4.35 15.94 0.37
CA SER A 114 5.67 16.48 0.67
C SER A 114 5.63 17.43 1.87
N GLY A 115 6.54 17.23 2.82
CA GLY A 115 6.60 17.99 4.07
C GLY A 115 5.61 17.56 5.14
N LYS A 116 4.73 16.57 4.87
CA LYS A 116 3.80 16.01 5.85
C LYS A 116 4.44 14.88 6.65
N LYS A 117 4.10 14.82 7.93
CA LYS A 117 4.50 13.75 8.86
C LYS A 117 3.30 12.83 9.11
N VAL A 118 3.46 11.55 8.84
CA VAL A 118 2.38 10.55 8.94
C VAL A 118 2.81 9.46 9.91
N LEU A 119 2.00 9.23 10.94
CA LEU A 119 2.17 8.12 11.88
C LEU A 119 1.14 7.03 11.58
N ILE A 120 1.60 5.80 11.42
CA ILE A 120 0.75 4.64 11.12
C ILE A 120 1.00 3.56 12.16
N THR A 121 -0.07 3.07 12.81
CA THR A 121 0.00 1.81 13.55
C THR A 121 -0.37 0.66 12.62
N LEU A 122 0.39 -0.43 12.64
CA LEU A 122 0.08 -1.61 11.84
C LEU A 122 0.54 -2.91 12.52
N GLY A 123 0.02 -4.04 12.05
CA GLY A 123 0.25 -5.36 12.65
C GLY A 123 -0.78 -5.73 13.72
N ALA A 124 -0.59 -6.85 14.41
CA ALA A 124 -1.40 -7.29 15.54
C ALA A 124 -0.64 -7.14 16.85
N THR A 125 -1.32 -6.74 17.92
CA THR A 125 -0.73 -6.79 19.27
C THR A 125 -0.74 -8.22 19.82
N ILE A 126 0.20 -8.51 20.71
CA ILE A 126 0.41 -9.80 21.37
C ILE A 126 0.28 -9.58 22.87
N GLU A 127 -0.77 -10.14 23.45
CA GLU A 127 -1.03 -10.08 24.89
C GLU A 127 -0.57 -11.39 25.53
N ALA A 128 0.56 -11.33 26.23
CA ALA A 128 1.19 -12.51 26.81
C ALA A 128 0.31 -13.16 27.87
N ILE A 129 0.13 -14.49 27.79
CA ILE A 129 -0.48 -15.30 28.85
C ILE A 129 0.63 -15.85 29.75
N ASP A 130 1.66 -16.41 29.11
CA ASP A 130 2.92 -16.85 29.68
C ASP A 130 4.04 -16.64 28.63
N PRO A 131 5.32 -16.97 28.88
CA PRO A 131 6.38 -16.70 27.90
C PRO A 131 6.27 -17.50 26.59
N VAL A 132 5.32 -18.44 26.49
CA VAL A 132 5.14 -19.34 25.35
C VAL A 132 3.80 -19.11 24.65
N ARG A 133 2.77 -18.66 25.37
CA ARG A 133 1.40 -18.52 24.89
C ARG A 133 0.94 -17.07 24.97
N TYR A 134 0.14 -16.66 24.01
CA TYR A 134 -0.39 -15.30 23.94
C TYR A 134 -1.78 -15.26 23.29
N LEU A 135 -2.48 -14.15 23.49
CA LEU A 135 -3.69 -13.76 22.78
C LEU A 135 -3.32 -12.72 21.72
N SER A 136 -3.84 -12.86 20.49
CA SER A 136 -3.57 -11.91 19.41
C SER A 136 -4.67 -11.96 18.35
N ASN A 137 -4.66 -10.97 17.46
CA ASN A 137 -5.58 -10.85 16.33
C ASN A 137 -4.96 -11.39 15.03
N HIS A 138 -5.80 -11.77 14.07
CA HIS A 138 -5.37 -12.29 12.77
C HIS A 138 -4.94 -11.20 11.77
N SER A 139 -4.03 -10.31 12.14
CA SER A 139 -3.47 -9.31 11.20
C SER A 139 -2.12 -9.74 10.65
N SER A 140 -1.93 -9.58 9.33
CA SER A 140 -0.62 -9.73 8.68
C SER A 140 0.17 -8.42 8.61
N GLY A 141 -0.47 -7.28 8.88
CA GLY A 141 0.11 -5.95 8.67
C GLY A 141 0.10 -5.46 7.22
N LYS A 142 -0.25 -6.30 6.23
CA LYS A 142 -0.17 -5.97 4.78
C LYS A 142 -0.92 -4.69 4.38
N MET A 143 -2.11 -4.45 4.94
CA MET A 143 -2.89 -3.23 4.60
C MET A 143 -2.23 -1.97 5.15
N GLY A 144 -1.75 -2.00 6.40
CA GLY A 144 -1.03 -0.88 6.99
C GLY A 144 0.28 -0.60 6.26
N MET A 145 0.95 -1.65 5.78
CA MET A 145 2.17 -1.49 4.99
C MET A 145 1.87 -0.85 3.62
N ALA A 146 0.81 -1.28 2.94
CA ALA A 146 0.40 -0.66 1.69
C ALA A 146 0.03 0.83 1.84
N LEU A 147 -0.48 1.25 3.01
CA LEU A 147 -0.71 2.67 3.32
C LEU A 147 0.60 3.41 3.58
N ALA A 148 1.56 2.77 4.26
CA ALA A 148 2.89 3.31 4.49
C ALA A 148 3.62 3.54 3.16
N ASP A 149 3.64 2.53 2.28
CA ASP A 149 4.18 2.64 0.92
C ASP A 149 3.55 3.81 0.18
N ALA A 150 2.22 3.90 0.15
CA ALA A 150 1.52 4.98 -0.53
C ALA A 150 1.82 6.38 0.06
N CYS A 151 2.07 6.48 1.37
CA CYS A 151 2.50 7.74 1.99
C CYS A 151 3.93 8.12 1.59
N ILE A 152 4.85 7.15 1.59
CA ILE A 152 6.25 7.35 1.16
C ILE A 152 6.30 7.73 -0.31
N GLU A 153 5.58 6.99 -1.16
CA GLU A 153 5.40 7.30 -2.59
C GLU A 153 4.85 8.72 -2.78
N ALA A 154 3.98 9.20 -1.88
CA ALA A 154 3.46 10.57 -1.92
C ALA A 154 4.37 11.63 -1.28
N GLY A 155 5.58 11.26 -0.85
CA GLY A 155 6.60 12.18 -0.34
C GLY A 155 6.49 12.50 1.15
N ALA A 156 5.68 11.77 1.91
CA ALA A 156 5.53 11.96 3.35
C ALA A 156 6.73 11.42 4.16
N GLN A 157 6.98 12.03 5.32
CA GLN A 157 7.84 11.46 6.36
C GLN A 157 7.02 10.48 7.20
N VAL A 158 7.30 9.18 7.07
CA VAL A 158 6.49 8.12 7.70
C VAL A 158 7.12 7.60 8.99
N THR A 159 6.35 7.58 10.07
CA THR A 159 6.64 6.88 11.32
C THR A 159 5.72 5.67 11.46
N LEU A 160 6.30 4.49 11.62
CA LEU A 160 5.59 3.23 11.79
C LEU A 160 5.69 2.75 13.23
N ILE A 161 4.54 2.50 13.85
CA ILE A 161 4.45 1.80 15.13
C ILE A 161 3.94 0.38 14.86
N LEU A 162 4.83 -0.59 15.07
CA LEU A 162 4.74 -1.94 14.54
C LEU A 162 4.38 -2.91 15.66
N GLY A 163 3.22 -3.55 15.54
CA GLY A 163 2.93 -4.80 16.25
C GLY A 163 3.60 -6.00 15.58
N ASN A 164 3.04 -7.18 15.81
CA ASN A 164 3.43 -8.38 15.07
C ASN A 164 2.99 -8.29 13.61
N ILE A 165 3.93 -8.49 12.68
CA ILE A 165 3.73 -8.39 11.23
C ILE A 165 4.35 -9.60 10.53
N SER A 166 3.86 -9.88 9.32
CA SER A 166 4.42 -10.92 8.45
C SER A 166 4.81 -10.37 7.08
N THR A 167 5.14 -9.08 7.02
CA THR A 167 5.46 -8.34 5.79
C THR A 167 6.80 -7.64 5.94
N SER A 168 7.48 -7.37 4.83
CA SER A 168 8.64 -6.47 4.81
C SER A 168 8.22 -5.05 5.21
N ILE A 169 9.14 -4.32 5.82
CA ILE A 169 8.93 -2.94 6.25
C ILE A 169 9.41 -2.00 5.15
N SER A 170 8.60 -0.99 4.84
CA SER A 170 8.92 0.02 3.82
C SER A 170 10.01 0.97 4.28
N GLU A 171 10.94 1.31 3.38
CA GLU A 171 11.97 2.31 3.58
C GLU A 171 11.83 3.44 2.54
N PRO A 172 12.12 4.71 2.91
CA PRO A 172 12.52 5.17 4.23
C PRO A 172 11.32 5.35 5.19
N SER A 173 11.41 4.78 6.40
CA SER A 173 10.46 5.04 7.48
C SER A 173 11.15 5.00 8.86
N LYS A 174 10.66 5.77 9.83
CA LYS A 174 11.06 5.64 11.25
C LYS A 174 10.28 4.47 11.85
N GLN A 175 10.96 3.47 12.38
CA GLN A 175 10.35 2.22 12.84
C GLN A 175 10.40 2.13 14.38
N ILE A 176 9.26 1.89 15.01
CA ILE A 176 9.11 1.72 16.46
C ILE A 176 8.34 0.43 16.72
N PHE A 177 8.97 -0.54 17.40
CA PHE A 177 8.33 -1.81 17.71
C PHE A 177 7.56 -1.74 19.03
N ALA A 178 6.30 -2.18 19.00
CA ALA A 178 5.41 -2.19 20.14
C ALA A 178 4.55 -3.47 20.12
N SER A 179 4.96 -4.46 20.90
CA SER A 179 4.39 -5.81 20.82
C SER A 179 3.01 -5.91 21.46
N SER A 180 2.74 -5.20 22.57
CA SER A 180 1.43 -5.22 23.24
C SER A 180 0.60 -3.97 22.96
N ALA A 181 -0.70 -4.02 23.25
CA ALA A 181 -1.60 -2.88 23.16
C ALA A 181 -1.16 -1.70 24.05
N GLU A 182 -0.62 -1.99 25.24
CA GLU A 182 -0.09 -0.97 26.14
C GLU A 182 1.17 -0.31 25.59
N GLN A 183 2.13 -1.10 25.09
CA GLN A 183 3.34 -0.56 24.47
C GLN A 183 3.01 0.27 23.23
N MET A 184 2.03 -0.17 22.45
CA MET A 184 1.61 0.54 21.24
C MET A 184 0.92 1.86 21.60
N HIS A 185 0.07 1.86 22.63
CA HIS A 185 -0.54 3.08 23.17
C HIS A 185 0.53 4.07 23.59
N GLN A 186 1.46 3.65 24.45
CA GLN A 186 2.55 4.51 24.92
C GLN A 186 3.38 5.07 23.77
N SER A 187 3.79 4.20 22.83
CA SER A 187 4.61 4.60 21.68
C SER A 187 3.89 5.61 20.78
N VAL A 188 2.57 5.47 20.59
CA VAL A 188 1.77 6.45 19.85
C VAL A 188 1.78 7.78 20.59
N MET A 189 1.43 7.80 21.87
CA MET A 189 1.32 9.05 22.64
C MET A 189 2.66 9.79 22.74
N GLU A 190 3.79 9.07 22.77
CA GLU A 190 5.13 9.67 22.76
C GLU A 190 5.54 10.29 21.41
N ASN A 191 4.92 9.87 20.30
CA ASN A 191 5.35 10.27 18.94
C ASN A 191 4.28 11.02 18.13
N ILE A 192 3.10 11.27 18.70
CA ILE A 192 1.94 11.82 17.98
C ILE A 192 1.93 13.35 17.83
N ASN A 193 2.55 14.08 18.75
CA ASN A 193 2.38 15.54 18.86
C ASN A 193 2.81 16.33 17.61
N ASP A 194 3.79 15.83 16.84
CA ASP A 194 4.32 16.51 15.64
C ASP A 194 3.80 15.91 14.33
N GLN A 195 2.77 15.06 14.38
CA GLN A 195 2.24 14.38 13.18
C GLN A 195 1.12 15.22 12.55
N ASP A 196 1.06 15.25 11.22
CA ASP A 196 -0.07 15.85 10.49
C ASP A 196 -1.23 14.85 10.37
N ILE A 197 -0.91 13.57 10.18
CA ILE A 197 -1.88 12.50 9.95
C ILE A 197 -1.55 11.31 10.85
N PHE A 198 -2.60 10.74 11.45
CA PHE A 198 -2.55 9.48 12.19
C PHE A 198 -3.47 8.44 11.56
N ILE A 199 -2.91 7.30 11.17
CA ILE A 199 -3.66 6.18 10.60
C ILE A 199 -3.61 4.99 11.55
N ALA A 200 -4.73 4.73 12.24
CA ALA A 200 -4.87 3.60 13.16
C ALA A 200 -5.28 2.32 12.42
N CYS A 201 -4.31 1.65 11.78
CA CYS A 201 -4.54 0.43 10.99
C CYS A 201 -4.20 -0.87 11.74
N ALA A 202 -3.56 -0.80 12.92
CA ALA A 202 -3.22 -1.98 13.70
C ALA A 202 -4.46 -2.71 14.22
N ALA A 203 -4.40 -4.04 14.24
CA ALA A 203 -5.38 -4.87 14.91
C ALA A 203 -5.01 -4.99 16.40
N VAL A 204 -5.28 -3.93 17.14
CA VAL A 204 -5.05 -3.85 18.60
C VAL A 204 -6.06 -4.75 19.32
N SER A 205 -5.59 -5.51 20.31
CA SER A 205 -6.43 -6.35 21.14
C SER A 205 -7.33 -5.48 22.03
N ASP A 206 -8.64 -5.73 22.04
CA ASP A 206 -9.59 -5.02 22.92
C ASP A 206 -9.41 -5.39 24.41
N TYR A 207 -8.76 -6.51 24.68
CA TYR A 207 -8.49 -7.02 26.03
C TYR A 207 -7.04 -7.53 26.15
N SER A 208 -6.45 -7.32 27.33
CA SER A 208 -5.15 -7.85 27.75
C SER A 208 -5.30 -8.86 28.89
N VAL A 209 -4.27 -9.69 29.11
CA VAL A 209 -4.23 -10.63 30.23
C VAL A 209 -3.94 -9.86 31.51
N LYS A 210 -4.82 -9.97 32.51
CA LYS A 210 -4.73 -9.22 33.77
C LYS A 210 -3.47 -9.54 34.58
N ASN A 211 -3.06 -10.81 34.60
CA ASN A 211 -1.94 -11.32 35.40
C ASN A 211 -1.10 -12.31 34.56
N PRO A 212 -0.30 -11.82 33.60
CA PRO A 212 0.56 -12.68 32.79
C PRO A 212 1.57 -13.42 33.68
N LYS A 213 1.87 -14.67 33.36
CA LYS A 213 2.83 -15.49 34.11
C LYS A 213 4.23 -15.31 33.56
N ASN A 214 5.23 -15.18 34.43
CA ASN A 214 6.65 -15.12 34.05
C ASN A 214 7.24 -16.49 33.67
N HIS A 215 6.50 -17.57 33.94
CA HIS A 215 6.91 -18.94 33.64
C HIS A 215 5.81 -19.68 32.90
N LYS A 216 6.21 -20.59 32.00
CA LYS A 216 5.29 -21.43 31.23
C LYS A 216 4.34 -22.15 32.18
N ILE A 217 3.03 -21.98 31.97
CA ILE A 217 2.03 -22.68 32.76
C ILE A 217 2.14 -24.17 32.45
N LYS A 218 2.50 -24.96 33.48
CA LYS A 218 2.67 -26.41 33.37
C LYS A 218 1.33 -27.08 33.07
N LYS A 219 1.37 -28.18 32.30
CA LYS A 219 0.17 -29.01 32.10
C LYS A 219 -0.28 -29.54 33.45
N SER A 220 -1.58 -29.44 33.72
CA SER A 220 -2.25 -30.03 34.88
C SER A 220 -3.58 -30.62 34.44
N ASP A 221 -4.18 -31.49 35.25
CA ASP A 221 -5.50 -32.06 34.97
C ASP A 221 -6.65 -31.08 35.26
N GLN A 222 -6.33 -29.87 35.75
CA GLN A 222 -7.29 -28.81 36.02
C GLN A 222 -7.44 -27.85 34.83
N ALA A 223 -8.65 -27.33 34.65
CA ALA A 223 -8.93 -26.27 33.69
C ALA A 223 -8.16 -24.98 34.04
N ILE A 224 -7.64 -24.30 33.03
CA ILE A 224 -6.96 -23.01 33.18
C ILE A 224 -7.99 -21.90 32.94
N THR A 225 -8.07 -20.95 33.86
CA THR A 225 -8.85 -19.70 33.68
C THR A 225 -7.89 -18.55 33.41
N ILE A 226 -8.17 -17.77 32.35
CA ILE A 226 -7.42 -16.56 32.00
C ILE A 226 -8.33 -15.37 32.22
N GLU A 227 -7.97 -14.50 33.16
CA GLU A 227 -8.68 -13.24 33.40
C GLU A 227 -8.19 -12.17 32.41
N LEU A 228 -9.16 -11.51 31.76
CA LEU A 228 -8.93 -10.46 30.78
C LEU A 228 -9.39 -9.10 31.30
N THR A 229 -8.67 -8.04 30.95
CA THR A 229 -9.00 -6.64 31.27
C THR A 229 -9.03 -5.79 30.00
N PRO A 230 -9.95 -4.82 29.87
CA PRO A 230 -10.00 -3.95 28.69
C PRO A 230 -8.70 -3.17 28.48
N THR A 231 -8.29 -3.01 27.23
CA THR A 231 -7.14 -2.16 26.86
C THR A 231 -7.56 -0.70 26.67
N LYS A 232 -6.57 0.19 26.54
CA LYS A 232 -6.81 1.59 26.19
C LYS A 232 -7.13 1.74 24.72
N ASP A 233 -8.00 2.70 24.40
CA ASP A 233 -8.46 2.98 23.04
C ASP A 233 -7.56 4.04 22.39
N ILE A 234 -6.47 3.58 21.76
CA ILE A 234 -5.44 4.44 21.18
C ILE A 234 -6.02 5.52 20.26
N LEU A 235 -6.92 5.14 19.34
CA LEU A 235 -7.50 6.09 18.38
C LEU A 235 -8.34 7.15 19.09
N LYS A 236 -9.15 6.74 20.07
CA LYS A 236 -9.99 7.67 20.82
C LYS A 236 -9.14 8.63 21.66
N ASP A 237 -8.10 8.13 22.32
CA ASP A 237 -7.21 8.97 23.13
C ASP A 237 -6.47 10.00 22.26
N VAL A 238 -6.01 9.62 21.07
CA VAL A 238 -5.41 10.57 20.10
C VAL A 238 -6.45 11.60 19.61
N CYS A 239 -7.69 11.17 19.33
CA CYS A 239 -8.75 12.08 18.91
C CYS A 239 -9.18 13.09 19.99
N GLN A 240 -8.81 12.86 21.25
CA GLN A 240 -9.10 13.76 22.37
C GLN A 240 -7.98 14.75 22.67
N LEU A 241 -6.85 14.66 21.96
CA LEU A 241 -5.75 15.60 22.13
C LEU A 241 -6.15 17.03 21.72
N PRO A 242 -5.69 18.07 22.45
CA PRO A 242 -5.99 19.46 22.11
C PRO A 242 -5.51 19.84 20.69
N GLN A 243 -4.38 19.28 20.27
CA GLN A 243 -3.82 19.41 18.92
C GLN A 243 -3.77 18.03 18.27
N LYS A 244 -4.94 17.46 18.00
CA LYS A 244 -5.02 16.16 17.31
C LYS A 244 -4.60 16.31 15.83
N PRO A 245 -3.90 15.31 15.26
CA PRO A 245 -3.70 15.21 13.81
C PRO A 245 -5.02 14.85 13.11
N ILE A 246 -5.01 14.80 11.77
CA ILE A 246 -6.07 14.14 11.00
C ILE A 246 -6.07 12.66 11.39
N CYS A 247 -7.13 12.21 12.04
CA CYS A 247 -7.24 10.87 12.58
C CYS A 247 -8.08 9.98 11.65
N ILE A 248 -7.45 8.93 11.12
CA ILE A 248 -8.08 7.94 10.24
C ILE A 248 -8.12 6.60 10.97
N GLY A 249 -9.32 6.10 11.26
CA GLY A 249 -9.51 4.80 11.88
C GLY A 249 -9.71 3.67 10.87
N PHE A 250 -9.43 2.43 11.28
CA PHE A 250 -9.89 1.23 10.58
C PHE A 250 -10.96 0.51 11.38
N ALA A 251 -11.96 -0.02 10.68
CA ALA A 251 -12.98 -0.89 11.26
C ALA A 251 -13.09 -2.18 10.46
N ALA A 252 -13.00 -3.31 11.12
CA ALA A 252 -13.40 -4.60 10.56
C ALA A 252 -14.78 -4.94 11.14
N GLU A 253 -15.77 -5.12 10.27
CA GLU A 253 -17.14 -5.45 10.67
C GLU A 253 -17.60 -6.70 9.92
N THR A 254 -18.45 -7.51 10.56
CA THR A 254 -19.07 -8.70 9.96
C THR A 254 -20.58 -8.55 9.76
N GLN A 255 -21.20 -7.58 10.44
CA GLN A 255 -22.64 -7.32 10.42
C GLN A 255 -22.90 -5.82 10.53
N ASN A 256 -24.06 -5.34 10.04
CA ASN A 256 -24.49 -3.93 10.12
C ASN A 256 -23.37 -2.93 9.76
N LEU A 257 -22.64 -3.24 8.70
CA LEU A 257 -21.32 -2.68 8.37
C LEU A 257 -21.27 -1.15 8.42
N LEU A 258 -22.19 -0.48 7.71
CA LEU A 258 -22.21 0.97 7.58
C LEU A 258 -22.65 1.66 8.88
N GLU A 259 -23.66 1.13 9.56
CA GLU A 259 -24.17 1.71 10.80
C GLU A 259 -23.12 1.62 11.93
N ASN A 260 -22.50 0.46 12.08
CA ASN A 260 -21.42 0.26 13.05
C ASN A 260 -20.24 1.18 12.76
N ALA A 261 -19.85 1.32 11.49
CA ALA A 261 -18.75 2.22 11.11
C ALA A 261 -19.08 3.70 11.38
N GLN A 262 -20.30 4.15 11.09
CA GLN A 262 -20.74 5.52 11.40
C GLN A 262 -20.78 5.78 12.92
N ASN A 263 -21.24 4.81 13.70
CA ASN A 263 -21.23 4.89 15.16
C ASN A 263 -19.79 4.95 15.69
N LYS A 264 -18.88 4.13 15.16
CA LYS A 264 -17.45 4.18 15.52
C LYS A 264 -16.83 5.53 15.16
N LEU A 265 -17.13 6.09 13.99
CA LEU A 265 -16.64 7.41 13.57
C LEU A 265 -16.99 8.49 14.59
N LYS A 266 -18.26 8.53 15.01
CA LYS A 266 -18.74 9.49 16.02
C LYS A 266 -18.15 9.21 17.41
N ASN A 267 -18.18 7.96 17.87
CA ASN A 267 -17.76 7.59 19.22
C ASN A 267 -16.26 7.76 19.46
N LYS A 268 -15.44 7.52 18.43
CA LYS A 268 -13.98 7.71 18.49
C LYS A 268 -13.58 9.17 18.32
N GLY A 269 -14.37 9.96 17.57
CA GLY A 269 -14.05 11.35 17.25
C GLY A 269 -13.01 11.51 16.13
N CYS A 270 -12.82 10.47 15.30
CA CYS A 270 -11.92 10.51 14.17
C CYS A 270 -12.52 11.27 12.96
N ASP A 271 -11.67 11.64 12.02
CA ASP A 271 -12.05 12.44 10.85
C ASP A 271 -12.59 11.55 9.71
N ALA A 272 -12.11 10.31 9.65
CA ALA A 272 -12.67 9.26 8.81
C ALA A 272 -12.45 7.85 9.39
N ILE A 273 -13.23 6.89 8.88
CA ILE A 273 -13.04 5.45 9.09
C ILE A 273 -12.95 4.74 7.74
N ILE A 274 -11.99 3.84 7.64
CA ILE A 274 -11.86 2.88 6.55
C ILE A 274 -12.47 1.58 7.02
N LEU A 275 -13.67 1.31 6.49
CA LEU A 275 -14.44 0.12 6.79
C LEU A 275 -14.00 -1.02 5.88
N ASN A 276 -13.58 -2.11 6.49
CA ASN A 276 -13.27 -3.37 5.85
C ASN A 276 -14.38 -4.38 6.15
N ASP A 277 -15.04 -4.87 5.11
CA ASP A 277 -16.02 -5.96 5.22
C ASP A 277 -15.26 -7.29 5.26
N VAL A 278 -15.20 -7.90 6.44
CA VAL A 278 -14.51 -9.17 6.68
C VAL A 278 -15.48 -10.35 6.77
N SER A 279 -16.73 -10.18 6.31
CA SER A 279 -17.75 -11.24 6.30
C SER A 279 -17.49 -12.32 5.24
N SER A 280 -16.73 -12.00 4.20
CA SER A 280 -16.39 -12.92 3.10
C SER A 280 -14.99 -13.51 3.31
N ALA A 281 -14.88 -14.85 3.34
CA ALA A 281 -13.62 -15.55 3.59
C ALA A 281 -12.47 -15.20 2.61
N ASP A 282 -12.80 -14.69 1.42
CA ASP A 282 -11.85 -14.30 0.37
C ASP A 282 -11.37 -12.84 0.46
N LEU A 283 -11.93 -12.04 1.38
CA LEU A 283 -11.65 -10.60 1.52
C LEU A 283 -11.17 -10.27 2.93
N GLY A 284 -10.03 -9.58 3.04
CA GLY A 284 -9.56 -9.00 4.30
C GLY A 284 -8.26 -9.58 4.85
N PHE A 285 -8.34 -10.28 5.99
CA PHE A 285 -7.17 -10.70 6.75
C PHE A 285 -6.37 -11.77 5.97
N LYS A 286 -5.04 -11.57 5.87
CA LYS A 286 -4.07 -12.42 5.14
C LYS A 286 -4.16 -12.44 3.61
N SER A 287 -5.25 -12.00 2.97
CA SER A 287 -5.35 -11.82 1.51
C SER A 287 -4.46 -10.69 0.98
N ASP A 288 -4.08 -10.72 -0.30
CA ASP A 288 -3.39 -9.62 -0.99
C ASP A 288 -4.37 -8.60 -1.60
N GLU A 289 -5.63 -8.99 -1.72
CA GLU A 289 -6.71 -8.14 -2.19
C GLU A 289 -7.60 -7.67 -1.04
N ASN A 290 -8.24 -6.52 -1.22
CA ASN A 290 -9.24 -6.05 -0.30
C ASN A 290 -10.32 -5.23 -1.01
N ALA A 291 -11.43 -4.96 -0.35
CA ALA A 291 -12.41 -3.96 -0.74
C ALA A 291 -12.80 -3.17 0.50
N VAL A 292 -12.86 -1.85 0.40
CA VAL A 292 -13.10 -0.99 1.58
C VAL A 292 -14.10 0.11 1.27
N VAL A 293 -14.74 0.62 2.31
CA VAL A 293 -15.54 1.85 2.23
C VAL A 293 -14.85 2.91 3.04
N PHE A 294 -14.49 4.02 2.40
CA PHE A 294 -13.98 5.20 3.09
C PHE A 294 -15.18 6.04 3.55
N ILE A 295 -15.29 6.29 4.85
CA ILE A 295 -16.44 6.99 5.45
C ILE A 295 -15.92 8.19 6.24
N ASP A 296 -16.37 9.38 5.89
CA ASP A 296 -16.16 10.60 6.67
C ASP A 296 -17.50 11.16 7.17
N HIS A 297 -17.47 12.33 7.82
CA HIS A 297 -18.67 12.98 8.37
C HIS A 297 -19.67 13.45 7.30
N LYS A 298 -19.28 13.50 6.02
CA LYS A 298 -20.07 14.08 4.92
C LYS A 298 -20.54 13.03 3.91
N SER A 299 -19.80 11.95 3.74
CA SER A 299 -19.89 11.06 2.58
C SER A 299 -19.28 9.68 2.84
N SER A 300 -19.67 8.72 2.01
CA SER A 300 -19.05 7.40 1.93
C SER A 300 -18.61 7.10 0.49
N ILE A 301 -17.37 6.66 0.31
CA ILE A 301 -16.81 6.30 -1.00
C ILE A 301 -16.48 4.81 -0.99
N LYS A 302 -17.14 4.04 -1.86
CA LYS A 302 -16.87 2.60 -2.01
C LYS A 302 -15.67 2.39 -2.92
N LEU A 303 -14.64 1.72 -2.40
CA LEU A 303 -13.48 1.28 -3.17
C LEU A 303 -13.66 -0.21 -3.50
N ALA A 304 -13.85 -0.50 -4.79
CA ALA A 304 -14.04 -1.85 -5.30
C ALA A 304 -12.82 -2.74 -5.01
N LYS A 305 -13.02 -4.05 -5.08
CA LYS A 305 -11.99 -5.06 -4.84
C LYS A 305 -10.74 -4.77 -5.69
N ASN A 306 -9.59 -4.69 -5.04
CA ASN A 306 -8.31 -4.45 -5.69
C ASN A 306 -7.15 -4.94 -4.83
N SER A 307 -5.92 -4.87 -5.36
CA SER A 307 -4.72 -5.10 -4.56
C SER A 307 -4.63 -4.08 -3.42
N LYS A 308 -4.04 -4.49 -2.28
CA LYS A 308 -3.84 -3.59 -1.14
C LYS A 308 -3.00 -2.39 -1.50
N GLN A 309 -2.01 -2.53 -2.39
CA GLN A 309 -1.19 -1.43 -2.88
C GLN A 309 -2.02 -0.38 -3.64
N LYS A 310 -2.83 -0.81 -4.61
CA LYS A 310 -3.75 0.09 -5.35
C LYS A 310 -4.75 0.77 -4.42
N LEU A 311 -5.28 0.04 -3.44
CA LEU A 311 -6.15 0.62 -2.43
C LEU A 311 -5.43 1.63 -1.55
N GLY A 312 -4.21 1.34 -1.11
CA GLY A 312 -3.36 2.25 -0.34
C GLY A 312 -3.23 3.59 -1.05
N ARG A 313 -2.81 3.59 -2.33
CA ARG A 313 -2.70 4.80 -3.15
C ARG A 313 -4.03 5.56 -3.23
N LYS A 314 -5.14 4.88 -3.56
CA LYS A 314 -6.47 5.51 -3.64
C LYS A 314 -6.91 6.13 -2.31
N ILE A 315 -6.64 5.46 -1.19
CA ILE A 315 -6.96 5.97 0.15
C ILE A 315 -6.16 7.23 0.44
N ILE A 316 -4.85 7.23 0.18
CA ILE A 316 -4.00 8.41 0.38
C ILE A 316 -4.43 9.58 -0.51
N GLU A 317 -4.83 9.32 -1.76
CA GLU A 317 -5.39 10.36 -2.62
C GLU A 317 -6.70 10.95 -2.07
N ILE A 318 -7.57 10.12 -1.50
CA ILE A 318 -8.82 10.58 -0.87
C ILE A 318 -8.51 11.43 0.35
N ILE A 319 -7.59 10.98 1.22
CA ILE A 319 -7.16 11.72 2.42
C ILE A 319 -6.61 13.09 2.01
N ASN A 320 -5.71 13.12 1.02
CA ASN A 320 -5.15 14.36 0.51
C ASN A 320 -6.25 15.31 0.01
N LYS A 321 -7.16 14.85 -0.86
CA LYS A 321 -8.20 15.72 -1.44
C LYS A 321 -9.22 16.23 -0.42
N LYS A 322 -9.45 15.52 0.68
CA LYS A 322 -10.50 15.85 1.66
C LYS A 322 -10.01 16.67 2.85
N PHE A 323 -8.74 16.52 3.22
CA PHE A 323 -8.23 17.07 4.48
C PHE A 323 -6.98 17.95 4.34
N LEU A 324 -6.32 17.97 3.18
CA LEU A 324 -5.11 18.76 2.90
C LEU A 324 -5.36 19.74 1.74
#